data_AF-A0A960HKK2-F1
#
_entry.id   AF-A0A960HKK2-F1
#
_cell.length_a   1.000
_cell.length_b   1.000
_cell.length_c   1.000
_cell.angle_alpha   90.00
_cell.angle_beta   90.00
_cell.angle_gamma   90.00
#
_symmetry.space_group_name_H-M   'P 1'
#
loop_
_entity.id
_entity.type
_entity.pdbx_description
1 polymer ?
#
loop_
_entity_poly.entity_id
_entity_poly.type
_entity_poly.pdbx_seq_one_letter_code
_entity_poly.pdbx_strand_id
1 'polypeptide(L)' 'LATRFGVAATDAVAAKAFGDMVALQGGEITRIPVADAVGELKVVAPDLLRVGHVFRPPLAPPD' A
#
# COMPACT_ATOMS: atom_id res chain seq x y z
N LEU A 1 -2.52 4.59 -11.48
CA LEU A 1 -2.48 3.23 -10.88
C LEU A 1 -3.86 2.56 -10.89
N ALA A 2 -4.92 3.24 -10.43
CA ALA A 2 -6.28 2.70 -10.35
C ALA A 2 -6.73 1.90 -11.59
N THR A 3 -6.59 2.45 -12.80
CA THR A 3 -6.98 1.76 -14.03
C THR A 3 -6.24 0.44 -14.23
N ARG A 4 -4.91 0.43 -14.09
CA ARG A 4 -4.09 -0.79 -14.26
C ARG A 4 -4.39 -1.83 -13.18
N PHE A 5 -4.64 -1.37 -11.94
CA PHE A 5 -5.05 -2.24 -10.83
C PHE A 5 -6.42 -2.88 -11.09
N GLY A 6 -7.39 -2.09 -11.58
CA GLY A 6 -8.72 -2.58 -11.90
C GLY A 6 -8.70 -3.64 -13.00
N VAL A 7 -7.91 -3.44 -14.05
CA VAL A 7 -7.72 -4.46 -15.10
C VAL A 7 -7.16 -5.76 -14.51
N ALA A 8 -6.06 -5.69 -13.75
CA ALA A 8 -5.46 -6.87 -13.13
C ALA A 8 -6.41 -7.57 -12.12
N ALA A 9 -7.28 -6.82 -11.44
CA ALA A 9 -8.26 -7.38 -10.54
C ALA A 9 -9.37 -8.11 -11.30
N THR A 10 -9.85 -7.55 -12.41
CA THR A 10 -10.81 -8.22 -13.30
C THR A 10 -10.22 -9.52 -13.86
N ASP A 11 -8.96 -9.51 -14.29
CA ASP A 11 -8.26 -10.71 -14.76
C ASP A 11 -8.16 -11.78 -13.66
N ALA A 12 -7.87 -11.38 -12.41
CA ALA A 12 -7.81 -12.28 -11.26
C ALA A 12 -9.18 -12.94 -10.97
N VAL A 13 -10.28 -12.17 -11.07
CA VAL A 13 -11.65 -12.69 -10.93
C VAL A 13 -11.96 -13.69 -12.05
N ALA A 14 -11.61 -13.37 -13.30
CA ALA A 14 -11.79 -14.27 -14.44
C ALA A 14 -11.02 -15.59 -14.25
N ALA A 15 -9.82 -15.53 -13.66
CA ALA A 15 -9.02 -16.69 -13.31
C ALA A 15 -9.46 -17.40 -12.01
N LYS A 16 -10.55 -16.96 -11.36
CA LYS A 16 -11.04 -17.46 -10.07
C LYS A 16 -10.00 -17.43 -8.94
N ALA A 17 -9.05 -16.49 -9.01
CA ALA A 17 -8.01 -16.30 -8.00
C ALA A 17 -8.56 -15.47 -6.83
N PHE A 18 -9.55 -16.03 -6.14
CA PHE A 18 -10.15 -15.38 -4.97
C PHE A 18 -9.23 -15.54 -3.75
N GLY A 19 -9.22 -14.54 -2.89
CA GLY A 19 -8.28 -14.49 -1.76
C GLY A 19 -6.93 -13.88 -2.12
N ASP A 20 -6.71 -13.51 -3.39
CA ASP A 20 -5.55 -12.72 -3.82
C ASP A 20 -5.90 -11.22 -3.87
N MET A 21 -4.89 -10.38 -3.61
CA MET A 21 -4.91 -8.92 -3.74
C MET A 21 -3.99 -8.50 -4.89
N VAL A 22 -4.42 -7.51 -5.67
CA VAL A 22 -3.54 -6.82 -6.62
C VAL A 22 -2.69 -5.80 -5.86
N ALA A 23 -1.37 -5.88 -6.01
CA ALA A 23 -0.41 -5.03 -5.31
C ALA A 23 0.60 -4.38 -6.28
N LEU A 24 1.25 -3.30 -5.83
CA LEU A 24 2.39 -2.68 -6.52
C LEU A 24 3.66 -2.98 -5.73
N GLN A 25 4.60 -3.69 -6.34
CA GLN A 25 5.91 -3.98 -5.73
C GLN A 25 7.01 -3.57 -6.70
N GLY A 26 7.88 -2.64 -6.29
CA GLY A 26 8.99 -2.17 -7.14
C GLY A 26 8.55 -1.52 -8.46
N GLY A 27 7.31 -1.03 -8.57
CA GLY A 27 6.75 -0.49 -9.82
C GLY A 27 5.95 -1.51 -10.66
N GLU A 28 6.00 -2.79 -10.28
CA GLU A 28 5.31 -3.87 -10.96
C GLU A 28 3.98 -4.22 -10.32
N ILE A 29 2.97 -4.52 -11.16
CA ILE A 29 1.66 -4.97 -10.71
C ILE A 29 1.72 -6.49 -10.54
N THR A 30 1.47 -6.94 -9.32
CA THR A 30 1.55 -8.36 -8.94
C THR A 30 0.28 -8.80 -8.20
N ARG A 31 0.12 -10.12 -8.01
CA ARG A 31 -0.90 -10.71 -7.14
C ARG A 31 -0.22 -11.35 -5.93
N ILE A 32 -0.76 -11.10 -4.75
CA ILE A 32 -0.31 -11.68 -3.49
C ILE A 32 -1.50 -12.22 -2.71
N PRO A 33 -1.35 -13.23 -1.83
CA PRO A 33 -2.41 -13.62 -0.92
C PRO A 33 -2.84 -12.44 -0.03
N VAL A 34 -4.15 -12.25 0.16
CA VAL A 34 -4.69 -11.21 1.05
C VAL A 34 -4.17 -11.40 2.48
N ALA A 35 -4.01 -12.64 2.93
CA ALA A 35 -3.47 -12.96 4.24
C ALA A 35 -2.08 -12.36 4.47
N ASP A 36 -1.20 -12.42 3.45
CA ASP A 36 0.15 -11.84 3.52
C ASP A 36 0.10 -10.31 3.51
N ALA A 37 -0.89 -9.72 2.81
CA ALA A 37 -1.05 -8.27 2.73
C ALA A 37 -1.49 -7.63 4.06
N VAL A 38 -2.24 -8.36 4.89
CA VAL A 38 -2.83 -7.84 6.13
C VAL A 38 -2.27 -8.50 7.40
N GLY A 39 -1.36 -9.46 7.26
CA GLY A 39 -0.82 -10.23 8.38
C GLY A 39 -0.02 -9.40 9.38
N GLU A 40 0.57 -8.28 8.92
CA GLU A 40 1.35 -7.37 9.76
C GLU A 40 0.99 -5.91 9.48
N LEU A 41 1.14 -5.06 10.51
CA LEU A 41 0.93 -3.63 10.37
C LEU A 41 2.05 -3.02 9.51
N LYS A 42 1.66 -2.40 8.39
CA LYS A 42 2.63 -1.66 7.54
C LYS A 42 3.06 -0.37 8.24
N VAL A 43 4.30 -0.35 8.72
CA VAL A 43 4.94 0.82 9.32
C VAL A 43 5.85 1.55 8.35
N VAL A 44 6.00 2.87 8.55
CA VAL A 44 7.02 3.67 7.87
C VAL A 44 8.35 3.45 8.60
N ALA A 45 9.43 3.21 7.85
CA ALA A 45 10.76 3.05 8.44
C ALA A 45 11.15 4.33 9.23
N PRO A 46 11.63 4.22 10.48
CA PRO A 46 11.92 5.38 11.32
C PRO A 46 12.82 6.44 10.66
N ASP A 47 13.82 6.01 9.90
CA ASP A 47 14.76 6.91 9.23
C ASP A 47 14.09 7.79 8.15
N LEU A 48 13.00 7.32 7.54
CA LEU A 48 12.23 8.11 6.57
C LEU A 48 11.45 9.25 7.24
N LEU A 49 11.09 9.09 8.52
CA LEU A 49 10.38 10.12 9.28
C LEU A 49 11.30 11.28 9.67
N ARG A 50 12.62 11.06 9.73
CA ARG A 50 13.62 12.07 10.14
C ARG A 50 13.49 13.38 9.36
N VAL A 51 13.32 13.29 8.02
CA VAL A 51 13.19 14.47 7.15
C VAL A 51 11.88 15.23 7.43
N GLY A 52 10.82 14.52 7.79
CA GLY A 52 9.52 15.13 8.11
C GLY A 52 9.56 16.09 9.31
N HIS A 53 10.55 15.96 10.20
CA HIS A 53 10.71 16.87 11.35
C HIS A 53 11.29 18.24 10.96
N VAL A 54 12.07 18.32 9.87
CA VAL A 54 12.68 19.58 9.40
C VAL A 54 11.61 20.52 8.84
N PHE A 55 10.57 19.97 8.23
CA PHE A 55 9.53 20.71 7.51
C PHE A 55 8.20 20.76 8.25
N ARG A 56 8.13 20.31 9.51
CA ARG A 56 6.90 20.31 10.29
C ARG A 56 6.64 21.71 10.85
N PRO A 57 5.54 22.40 10.48
CA PRO A 57 5.17 23.64 11.16
C PRO A 57 4.86 23.34 12.65
N PRO A 58 5.08 24.30 13.56
CA PRO A 58 4.66 24.16 14.94
C PRO A 58 3.15 23.87 14.95
N LEU A 59 2.75 22.77 15.59
CA LEU A 59 1.34 22.55 15.87
C LEU A 59 0.91 23.68 16.81
N ALA A 60 -0.13 24.43 16.42
CA ALA A 60 -0.75 25.37 17.34
C ALA A 60 -1.13 24.62 18.62
N PRO A 61 -0.88 25.20 19.81
CA PRO A 61 -1.31 24.57 21.05
C PRO A 61 -2.83 24.32 20.99
N PRO A 62 -3.34 23.22 21.56
CA PRO A 62 -4.77 23.03 21.69
C PRO A 62 -5.36 24.15 22.57
N ASP A 63 -6.53 24.66 22.16
CA ASP A 63 -7.33 25.63 22.92
C ASP A 63 -7.76 25.10 24.30
#